data_AF-A0A6L2P202-F1
#
_entry.id   AF-A0A6L2P202-F1
#
_cell.length_a   1.000
_cell.length_b   1.000
_cell.length_c   1.000
_cell.angle_alpha   90.00
_cell.angle_beta   90.00
_cell.angle_gamma   90.00
#
_symmetry.space_group_name_H-M   'P 1'
#
loop_
_entity.id
_entity.type
_entity.pdbx_description
1 polymer ?
#
loop_
_entity_poly.entity_id
_entity_poly.type
_entity_poly.pdbx_seq_one_letter_code
_entity_poly.pdbx_strand_id
1 'polypeptide(L)'
;MTFFLGLQVNQSPCGIFINQSNYVLEILKKYEMETCDPVGTPMDIKDKLDLDQNETPVDATKYHRMIGALMYLTSSRPDIVHATCLCARYQAKTTEKHLKEVKRIFHYLWGTVNTGLWYTKDSGFELIRFSDADYAGCKDTFKSTSDRA
;
A
#
# COMPACT_ATOMS: atom_id res chain seq x y z
N MET A 1 -13.06 -11.98 -18.34
CA MET A 1 -12.20 -10.95 -17.75
C MET A 1 -12.25 -9.72 -18.63
N THR A 2 -12.74 -8.61 -18.11
CA THR A 2 -12.74 -7.31 -18.79
C THR A 2 -11.76 -6.38 -18.09
N PHE A 3 -11.08 -5.53 -18.86
CA PHE A 3 -10.23 -4.48 -18.32
C PHE A 3 -11.01 -3.17 -18.31
N PHE A 4 -11.01 -2.45 -17.19
CA PHE A 4 -11.62 -1.13 -17.07
C PHE A 4 -10.73 -0.24 -16.21
N LEU A 5 -10.25 0.88 -16.75
CA LEU A 5 -9.36 1.83 -16.07
C LEU A 5 -8.10 1.19 -15.43
N GLY A 6 -7.59 0.12 -16.03
CA GLY A 6 -6.44 -0.64 -15.51
C GLY A 6 -6.77 -1.60 -14.36
N LEU A 7 -8.05 -1.83 -14.08
CA LEU A 7 -8.55 -2.88 -13.19
C LEU A 7 -8.98 -4.11 -14.00
N GLN A 8 -8.65 -5.30 -13.50
CA GLN A 8 -9.14 -6.58 -14.00
C GLN A 8 -10.45 -6.92 -13.28
N VAL A 9 -11.54 -6.98 -14.03
CA VAL A 9 -12.88 -7.25 -13.50
C VAL A 9 -13.37 -8.60 -14.00
N ASN A 10 -13.72 -9.48 -13.07
CA ASN A 10 -14.38 -10.76 -13.35
C ASN A 10 -15.76 -10.76 -12.72
N GLN A 11 -16.79 -10.71 -13.55
CA GLN A 11 -18.17 -10.80 -13.11
C GLN A 11 -18.65 -12.24 -13.23
N SER A 12 -19.38 -12.70 -12.22
CA SER A 12 -19.98 -14.02 -12.16
C SER A 12 -21.39 -13.93 -11.57
N PRO A 13 -22.23 -14.97 -11.72
CA PRO A 13 -23.53 -15.00 -11.04
C PRO A 13 -23.44 -14.87 -9.51
N CYS A 14 -22.29 -15.18 -8.90
CA CYS A 14 -22.07 -15.13 -7.45
C CYS A 14 -21.54 -13.77 -6.96
N GLY A 15 -21.07 -12.90 -7.84
CA GLY A 15 -20.41 -11.65 -7.45
C GLY A 15 -19.40 -11.12 -8.46
N ILE A 16 -18.74 -10.03 -8.07
CA ILE A 16 -17.72 -9.32 -8.87
C ILE A 16 -16.37 -9.43 -8.15
N PHE A 17 -15.36 -9.92 -8.87
CA PHE A 17 -13.97 -9.87 -8.42
C PHE A 17 -13.22 -8.75 -9.14
N ILE A 18 -12.53 -7.90 -8.40
CA ILE A 18 -11.70 -6.82 -8.91
C ILE A 18 -10.26 -7.03 -8.43
N ASN A 19 -9.30 -7.07 -9.34
CA ASN A 19 -7.87 -7.15 -8.99
C ASN A 19 -7.00 -6.35 -9.97
N GLN A 20 -5.71 -6.27 -9.68
CA GLN A 20 -4.70 -5.61 -10.51
C GLN A 20 -3.44 -6.48 -10.65
N SER A 21 -3.59 -7.80 -10.75
CA SER A 21 -2.47 -8.75 -10.74
C SER A 21 -1.46 -8.48 -11.84
N ASN A 22 -1.92 -8.09 -13.04
CA ASN A 22 -1.01 -7.70 -14.13
C ASN A 22 -0.16 -6.49 -13.76
N TYR A 23 -0.76 -5.45 -13.17
CA TYR A 23 -0.03 -4.26 -12.75
C TYR A 23 0.96 -4.57 -11.62
N VAL A 24 0.57 -5.44 -10.67
CA VAL A 24 1.47 -5.91 -9.60
C VAL A 24 2.72 -6.56 -10.22
N LEU A 25 2.56 -7.47 -11.18
CA LEU A 25 3.70 -8.10 -11.86
C LEU A 25 4.56 -7.09 -12.63
N GLU A 26 3.94 -6.12 -13.31
CA GLU A 26 4.67 -5.07 -14.03
C GLU A 26 5.54 -4.22 -13.09
N ILE A 27 5.00 -3.79 -11.94
CA ILE A 27 5.78 -2.97 -11.00
C ILE A 27 6.83 -3.80 -10.28
N LEU A 28 6.57 -5.07 -9.97
CA LEU A 28 7.57 -5.97 -9.37
C LEU A 28 8.75 -6.14 -10.32
N LYS A 29 8.50 -6.39 -11.60
CA LYS A 29 9.53 -6.48 -12.64
C LYS A 29 10.30 -5.16 -12.79
N LYS A 30 9.58 -4.03 -12.85
CA LYS A 30 10.17 -2.69 -13.01
C LYS A 30 11.16 -2.32 -11.90
N TYR A 31 10.93 -2.82 -10.68
CA TYR A 31 11.77 -2.54 -9.52
C TYR A 31 12.63 -3.73 -9.10
N GLU A 32 12.74 -4.77 -9.93
CA GLU A 32 13.58 -5.97 -9.70
C GLU A 32 13.21 -6.72 -8.41
N MET A 33 11.91 -6.85 -8.13
CA MET A 33 11.33 -7.45 -6.93
C MET A 33 10.69 -8.83 -7.18
N GLU A 34 10.88 -9.41 -8.37
CA GLU A 34 10.28 -10.67 -8.81
C GLU A 34 10.98 -11.94 -8.27
N THR A 35 12.18 -11.81 -7.71
CA THR A 35 12.93 -12.93 -7.12
C THR A 35 13.08 -12.84 -5.61
N CYS A 36 12.39 -11.90 -4.97
CA CYS A 36 12.51 -11.68 -3.54
C CYS A 36 11.69 -12.70 -2.75
N ASP A 37 12.12 -12.97 -1.52
CA ASP A 37 11.34 -13.80 -0.60
C ASP A 37 10.06 -13.06 -0.19
N PRO A 38 8.88 -13.67 -0.36
CA PRO A 38 7.62 -13.05 0.02
C PRO A 38 7.53 -12.91 1.54
N VAL A 39 6.95 -11.81 1.99
CA VAL A 39 6.68 -11.55 3.42
C VAL A 39 5.19 -11.56 3.69
N GLY A 40 4.79 -11.99 4.90
CA GLY A 40 3.38 -12.11 5.26
C GLY A 40 2.68 -10.80 5.63
N THR A 41 3.43 -9.71 5.87
CA THR A 41 2.87 -8.40 6.23
C THR A 41 3.48 -7.28 5.39
N PRO A 42 2.69 -6.27 4.97
CA PRO A 42 3.20 -5.14 4.20
C PRO A 42 4.09 -4.21 5.01
N MET A 43 4.01 -4.27 6.35
CA MET A 43 4.81 -3.46 7.27
C MET A 43 5.08 -4.22 8.57
N ASP A 44 6.16 -3.87 9.28
CA ASP A 44 6.38 -4.35 10.64
C ASP A 44 5.50 -3.60 11.65
N ILE A 45 5.13 -4.28 12.73
CA ILE A 45 4.44 -3.66 13.87
C ILE A 45 5.46 -2.90 14.75
N LYS A 46 6.74 -3.30 14.71
CA LYS A 46 7.79 -2.77 15.60
C LYS A 46 8.62 -1.63 15.01
N ASP A 47 8.71 -1.56 13.68
CA ASP A 47 9.51 -0.54 13.00
C ASP A 47 8.75 0.79 12.98
N LYS A 48 9.05 1.63 13.98
CA LYS A 48 8.69 3.05 13.92
C LYS A 48 9.58 3.69 12.88
N LEU A 49 9.00 3.99 11.72
CA LEU A 49 9.57 4.99 10.83
C LEU A 49 9.65 6.31 11.62
N ASP A 50 10.81 6.94 11.55
CA ASP A 50 11.14 8.19 12.23
C ASP A 50 11.98 9.06 11.30
N LEU A 51 12.04 10.35 11.61
CA LEU A 51 12.91 11.31 10.92
C LEU A 51 14.33 11.27 11.52
N ASP A 52 14.98 10.10 11.50
CA ASP A 52 16.38 10.05 11.93
C ASP A 52 17.26 10.85 10.96
N GLN A 53 18.01 11.82 11.48
CA GLN A 53 18.78 12.76 10.67
C GLN A 53 20.12 12.21 10.23
N ASN A 54 20.58 11.09 10.83
CA ASN A 54 21.90 10.52 10.60
C ASN A 54 21.94 9.45 9.51
N GLU A 55 20.80 9.10 8.90
CA GLU A 55 20.74 8.08 7.86
C GLU A 55 21.13 8.61 6.48
N THR A 56 21.61 7.69 5.64
CA THR A 56 21.99 7.98 4.26
C THR A 56 20.76 8.38 3.43
N PRO A 57 20.79 9.52 2.74
CA PRO A 57 19.71 9.93 1.87
C PRO A 57 19.63 9.03 0.63
N VAL A 58 18.42 8.75 0.19
CA VAL A 58 18.13 7.95 -1.01
C VAL A 58 17.70 8.87 -2.15
N ASP A 59 17.86 8.42 -3.41
CA ASP A 59 17.28 9.08 -4.57
C ASP A 59 15.76 9.26 -4.42
N ALA A 60 15.36 10.50 -4.14
CA ALA A 60 13.97 10.90 -3.97
C ALA A 60 13.12 10.59 -5.21
N THR A 61 13.70 10.68 -6.42
CA THR A 61 12.97 10.42 -7.67
C THR A 61 12.55 8.97 -7.76
N LYS A 62 13.47 8.04 -7.47
CA LYS A 62 13.18 6.61 -7.42
C LYS A 62 12.13 6.30 -6.35
N TYR A 63 12.29 6.88 -5.15
CA TYR A 63 11.34 6.69 -4.05
C TYR A 63 9.94 7.19 -4.39
N HIS A 64 9.80 8.41 -4.91
CA HIS A 64 8.50 8.98 -5.32
C HIS A 64 7.81 8.13 -6.39
N ARG A 65 8.57 7.62 -7.36
CA ARG A 65 8.04 6.71 -8.39
C ARG A 65 7.50 5.41 -7.78
N MET A 66 8.22 4.83 -6.81
CA MET A 66 7.76 3.62 -6.11
C MET A 66 6.48 3.90 -5.31
N ILE A 67 6.43 4.99 -4.55
CA ILE A 67 5.24 5.38 -3.80
C ILE A 67 4.06 5.64 -4.74
N GLY A 68 4.27 6.32 -5.87
CA GLY A 68 3.21 6.56 -6.86
C GLY A 68 2.62 5.26 -7.42
N ALA A 69 3.48 4.26 -7.69
CA ALA A 69 3.05 2.94 -8.14
C ALA A 69 2.22 2.21 -7.07
N LEU A 70 2.65 2.25 -5.81
CA LEU A 70 1.89 1.67 -4.69
C LEU A 70 0.57 2.41 -4.45
N MET A 71 0.55 3.73 -4.59
CA MET A 71 -0.65 4.55 -4.42
C MET A 71 -1.72 4.17 -5.44
N TYR A 72 -1.36 3.87 -6.68
CA TYR A 72 -2.31 3.38 -7.70
C TYR A 72 -2.96 2.05 -7.31
N LEU A 73 -2.20 1.13 -6.71
CA LEU A 73 -2.70 -0.17 -6.24
C LEU A 73 -3.72 -0.07 -5.09
N THR A 74 -3.67 0.98 -4.27
CA THR A 74 -4.55 1.13 -3.09
C THR A 74 -6.04 1.04 -3.42
N SER A 75 -6.42 1.35 -4.66
CA SER A 75 -7.80 1.25 -5.15
C SER A 75 -8.35 -0.19 -5.14
N SER A 76 -7.50 -1.19 -5.39
CA SER A 76 -7.88 -2.62 -5.39
C SER A 76 -7.25 -3.41 -4.23
N ARG A 77 -6.30 -2.80 -3.52
CA ARG A 77 -5.52 -3.39 -2.42
C ARG A 77 -5.62 -2.54 -1.16
N PRO A 78 -6.76 -2.57 -0.44
CA PRO A 78 -6.93 -1.81 0.81
C PRO A 78 -5.96 -2.25 1.91
N ASP A 79 -5.50 -3.49 1.85
CA ASP A 79 -4.56 -4.12 2.77
C ASP A 79 -3.17 -3.45 2.80
N ILE A 80 -2.76 -2.74 1.73
CA ILE A 80 -1.48 -2.01 1.68
C ILE A 80 -1.62 -0.50 1.92
N VAL A 81 -2.84 0.02 2.06
CA VAL A 81 -3.12 1.47 2.17
C VAL A 81 -2.34 2.09 3.31
N HIS A 82 -2.45 1.50 4.51
CA HIS A 82 -1.78 2.03 5.70
C HIS A 82 -0.26 2.14 5.52
N ALA A 83 0.38 1.05 5.08
CA ALA A 83 1.83 1.00 4.87
C ALA A 83 2.29 2.01 3.81
N THR A 84 1.56 2.10 2.69
CA THR A 84 1.85 3.01 1.59
C THR A 84 1.72 4.48 2.04
N CYS A 85 0.62 4.82 2.72
CA CYS A 85 0.36 6.17 3.22
C CYS A 85 1.38 6.59 4.28
N LEU A 86 1.83 5.67 5.15
CA LEU A 86 2.85 5.98 6.14
C LEU A 86 4.21 6.25 5.47
N CYS A 87 4.63 5.41 4.51
CA CYS A 87 5.85 5.64 3.74
C CYS A 87 5.79 6.95 2.94
N ALA A 88 4.61 7.33 2.44
CA ALA A 88 4.40 8.58 1.72
C ALA A 88 4.67 9.84 2.56
N ARG A 89 4.59 9.78 3.89
CA ARG A 89 4.85 10.94 4.77
C ARG A 89 6.31 11.40 4.73
N TYR A 90 7.24 10.49 4.44
CA TYR A 90 8.68 10.76 4.45
C TYR A 90 9.25 11.17 3.10
N GLN A 91 8.39 11.46 2.10
CA GLN A 91 8.79 11.83 0.75
C GLN A 91 9.71 13.06 0.65
N ALA A 92 9.62 13.99 1.62
CA ALA A 92 10.44 15.21 1.63
C ALA A 92 11.90 14.95 2.03
N LYS A 93 12.14 13.93 2.86
CA LYS A 93 13.48 13.53 3.33
C LYS A 93 13.53 12.01 3.44
N THR A 94 13.83 11.35 2.31
CA THR A 94 13.83 9.89 2.19
C THR A 94 15.20 9.29 2.54
N THR A 95 15.20 8.28 3.39
CA THR A 95 16.40 7.58 3.88
C THR A 95 16.36 6.10 3.48
N GLU A 96 17.47 5.38 3.70
CA GLU A 96 17.54 3.94 3.42
C GLU A 96 16.53 3.12 4.22
N LYS A 97 16.23 3.49 5.47
CA LYS A 97 15.19 2.85 6.28
C LYS A 97 13.82 3.00 5.65
N HIS A 98 13.49 4.19 5.16
CA HIS A 98 12.23 4.41 4.44
C HIS A 98 12.17 3.57 3.15
N LEU A 99 13.26 3.50 2.38
CA LEU A 99 13.31 2.66 1.18
C LEU A 99 13.15 1.17 1.51
N LYS A 100 13.71 0.70 2.62
CA LYS A 100 13.58 -0.69 3.08
C LYS A 100 12.11 -1.04 3.36
N GLU A 101 11.37 -0.16 4.01
CA GLU A 101 9.93 -0.38 4.25
C GLU A 101 9.13 -0.40 2.95
N VAL A 102 9.45 0.49 1.99
CA VAL A 102 8.83 0.44 0.66
C VAL A 102 9.11 -0.91 -0.01
N LYS A 103 10.35 -1.40 0.01
CA LYS A 103 10.71 -2.71 -0.55
C LYS A 103 9.98 -3.86 0.14
N ARG A 104 9.73 -3.77 1.44
CA ARG A 104 8.92 -4.76 2.18
C ARG A 104 7.49 -4.84 1.63
N ILE A 105 6.87 -3.71 1.28
CA ILE A 105 5.54 -3.70 0.63
C ILE A 105 5.60 -4.45 -0.71
N PHE A 106 6.67 -4.28 -1.50
CA PHE A 106 6.86 -5.05 -2.74
C PHE A 106 7.05 -6.56 -2.48
N HIS A 107 7.81 -6.97 -1.44
CA HIS A 107 7.90 -8.39 -1.06
C HIS A 107 6.52 -8.96 -0.68
N TYR A 108 5.69 -8.19 0.01
CA TYR A 108 4.34 -8.59 0.37
C TYR A 108 3.46 -8.77 -0.89
N LEU A 109 3.56 -7.84 -1.84
CA LEU A 109 2.86 -7.92 -3.12
C LEU A 109 3.27 -9.14 -3.94
N TRP A 110 4.55 -9.55 -3.89
CA TRP A 110 5.01 -10.78 -4.54
C TRP A 110 4.34 -12.03 -3.98
N GLY A 111 4.15 -12.11 -2.67
CA GLY A 111 3.40 -13.20 -2.04
C GLY A 111 1.89 -13.17 -2.29
N THR A 112 1.36 -12.04 -2.78
CA THR A 112 -0.09 -11.78 -2.84
C THR A 112 -0.56 -11.24 -4.19
N VAL A 113 0.12 -11.62 -5.29
CA VAL A 113 -0.14 -11.08 -6.65
C VAL A 113 -1.61 -11.20 -7.06
N ASN A 114 -2.26 -12.31 -6.73
CA ASN A 114 -3.64 -12.62 -7.15
C ASN A 114 -4.72 -12.11 -6.17
N THR A 115 -4.32 -11.39 -5.12
CA THR A 115 -5.26 -10.83 -4.15
C THR A 115 -6.02 -9.64 -4.76
N GLY A 116 -7.31 -9.55 -4.47
CA GLY A 116 -8.19 -8.49 -4.92
C GLY A 116 -9.47 -8.41 -4.09
N LEU A 117 -10.40 -7.57 -4.52
CA LEU A 117 -11.68 -7.33 -3.86
C LEU A 117 -12.76 -8.27 -4.40
N TRP A 118 -13.46 -8.95 -3.50
CA TRP A 118 -14.63 -9.76 -3.83
C TRP A 118 -15.90 -9.10 -3.33
N TYR A 119 -16.79 -8.76 -4.26
CA TYR A 119 -18.12 -8.23 -3.98
C TYR A 119 -19.14 -9.34 -4.22
N THR A 120 -19.68 -9.92 -3.15
CA THR A 120 -20.75 -10.92 -3.24
C THR A 120 -22.03 -10.30 -3.81
N LYS A 121 -22.75 -11.06 -4.64
CA LYS A 121 -24.06 -10.64 -5.16
C LYS A 121 -25.14 -10.64 -4.07
N ASP A 122 -25.03 -11.56 -3.11
CA ASP A 122 -25.97 -11.74 -2.03
C ASP A 122 -25.28 -11.48 -0.68
N SER A 123 -25.84 -10.55 0.08
CA SER A 123 -25.81 -10.54 1.54
C SER A 123 -26.68 -9.37 2.00
N GLY A 124 -27.60 -9.60 2.93
CA GLY A 124 -28.29 -8.52 3.64
C GLY A 124 -27.25 -7.53 4.16
N PHE A 125 -27.13 -6.38 3.49
CA PHE A 125 -26.11 -5.40 3.78
C PHE A 125 -26.57 -4.56 4.96
N GLU A 126 -26.04 -4.86 6.15
CA GLU A 126 -26.15 -4.01 7.32
C GLU A 126 -24.87 -3.18 7.44
N LEU A 127 -24.97 -1.87 7.17
CA LEU A 127 -23.85 -0.95 7.29
C LEU A 127 -23.57 -0.65 8.76
N ILE A 128 -22.55 -1.29 9.33
CA ILE A 128 -22.05 -0.98 10.67
C ILE A 128 -20.78 -0.13 10.51
N ARG A 129 -20.76 1.08 11.08
CA ARG A 129 -19.59 1.96 11.07
C ARG A 129 -19.14 2.25 12.50
N PHE A 130 -17.82 2.22 12.70
CA PHE A 130 -17.15 2.68 13.90
C PHE A 130 -16.21 3.83 13.50
N SER A 131 -16.10 4.85 14.35
CA SER A 131 -15.14 5.95 14.19
C SER A 131 -14.35 6.04 15.48
N ASP A 132 -13.03 6.04 15.37
CA ASP A 132 -12.11 6.23 16.49
C ASP A 132 -11.18 7.40 16.15
N ALA A 133 -10.83 8.20 17.16
CA ALA A 133 -9.95 9.36 17.00
C ALA A 133 -8.76 9.18 17.93
N ASP A 134 -7.57 9.08 17.38
CA ASP A 134 -6.33 8.95 18.12
C ASP A 134 -5.67 10.33 18.36
N TYR A 135 -5.41 10.63 19.63
CA TYR A 135 -4.58 11.78 19.99
C TYR A 135 -3.10 11.45 19.75
N ALA A 136 -2.38 12.31 19.03
CA ALA A 136 -0.94 12.16 18.72
C ALA A 136 -0.56 10.92 17.89
N GLY A 137 -1.38 10.52 16.91
CA GLY A 137 -1.12 9.38 16.01
C GLY A 137 0.18 9.46 15.19
N CYS A 138 0.78 10.65 15.05
CA CYS A 138 2.12 10.83 14.48
C CYS A 138 3.13 11.22 15.57
N LYS A 139 4.11 10.35 15.86
CA LYS A 139 5.14 10.62 16.88
C LYS A 139 6.11 11.73 16.50
N ASP A 140 6.28 11.95 15.20
CA ASP A 140 7.19 12.97 14.67
C ASP A 140 6.62 14.39 14.81
N THR A 141 5.29 14.53 14.67
CA THR A 141 4.64 15.85 14.63
C THR A 141 3.66 16.09 15.77
N PHE A 142 3.28 15.05 16.52
CA PHE A 142 2.22 15.05 17.54
C PHE A 142 0.88 15.62 17.05
N LYS A 143 0.64 15.56 15.73
CA LYS A 143 -0.60 16.03 15.10
C LYS A 143 -1.50 14.85 14.73
N SER A 144 -2.80 15.05 14.90
CA SER A 144 -3.85 14.12 14.44
C SER A 144 -3.95 14.13 12.91
N THR A 145 -4.51 13.06 12.34
CA THR A 145 -4.64 12.85 10.88
C THR A 145 -5.71 13.70 10.20
N SER A 146 -6.55 14.39 10.97
CA SER A 146 -7.59 15.30 10.49
C SER A 146 -7.35 16.70 11.06
N ASP A 147 -6.72 17.57 10.27
CA ASP A 147 -7.02 19.01 10.20
C ASP A 147 -6.03 19.70 9.27
N ARG A 148 -6.50 20.01 8.06
CA ARG A 148 -6.07 21.13 7.21
C ARG A 148 -7.08 21.25 6.07
N ALA A 149 -8.14 22.01 6.33
CA ALA A 149 -8.82 22.77 5.29
C ALA A 149 -7.97 24.00 4.93
#